data_AF-A0A1L9NSD9-F1
#
_entry.id   AF-A0A1L9NSD9-F1
#
_cell.length_a   1.000
_cell.length_b   1.000
_cell.length_c   1.000
_cell.angle_alpha   90.00
_cell.angle_beta   90.00
_cell.angle_gamma   90.00
#
_symmetry.space_group_name_H-M   'P 1'
#
loop_
_entity.id
_entity.type
_entity.pdbx_description
1 polymer ?
#
loop_
_entity_poly.entity_id
_entity_poly.type
_entity_poly.pdbx_seq_one_letter_code
_entity_poly.pdbx_strand_id
1 'polypeptide(L)'
;MIKKLQVPKLFLACCLICYLYMILVIYVIINQYFTTSNTESPEKVLATVELAYVRMMMIVVAFFGYPIVLFSYLKYAKHVTIALTAWAIAMYIDDQFILYKILEYPDEVSVRVVLLLRPILLICLIWMSFELTYNKSTVE
;
A
#
# COMPACT_ATOMS: atom_id res chain seq x y z
N MET A 1 -21.88 16.88 10.75
CA MET A 1 -22.70 15.76 11.26
C MET A 1 -22.05 14.45 10.79
N ILE A 2 -21.16 13.87 11.60
CA ILE A 2 -20.52 12.60 11.26
C ILE A 2 -21.60 11.52 11.42
N LYS A 3 -22.23 11.11 10.31
CA LYS A 3 -23.10 9.91 10.31
C LYS A 3 -22.28 8.79 10.96
N LYS A 4 -22.83 8.12 11.98
CA LYS A 4 -22.19 6.97 12.62
C LYS A 4 -21.81 5.97 11.52
N LEU A 5 -20.53 5.91 11.19
CA LEU A 5 -19.98 4.96 10.23
C LEU A 5 -20.12 3.58 10.89
N GLN A 6 -21.18 2.84 10.55
CA GLN A 6 -21.36 1.46 11.00
C GLN A 6 -20.44 0.54 10.17
N VAL A 7 -19.14 0.80 10.23
CA VAL A 7 -18.13 -0.09 9.65
C VAL A 7 -17.96 -1.31 10.57
N PRO A 8 -17.97 -2.53 10.03
CA PRO A 8 -17.83 -3.74 10.83
C PRO A 8 -16.42 -3.82 11.44
N LYS A 9 -16.28 -4.53 12.56
CA LYS A 9 -15.00 -4.65 13.28
C LYS A 9 -13.89 -5.28 12.41
N LEU A 10 -14.27 -6.17 11.49
CA LEU A 10 -13.36 -6.80 10.53
C LEU A 10 -12.80 -5.78 9.51
N PHE A 11 -13.64 -4.87 8.99
CA PHE A 11 -13.18 -3.75 8.16
C PHE A 11 -12.07 -2.95 8.84
N LEU A 12 -12.28 -2.60 10.11
CA LEU A 12 -11.32 -1.80 10.88
C LEU A 12 -10.02 -2.56 11.11
N ALA A 13 -10.10 -3.87 11.38
CA ALA A 13 -8.93 -4.73 11.52
C ALA A 13 -8.13 -4.82 10.21
N CYS A 14 -8.78 -5.05 9.06
CA CYS A 14 -8.13 -5.04 7.75
C CYS A 14 -7.50 -3.68 7.44
N CYS A 15 -8.20 -2.59 7.76
CA CYS A 15 -7.70 -1.23 7.59
C CYS A 15 -6.43 -1.01 8.42
N LEU A 16 -6.44 -1.42 9.69
CA LEU A 16 -5.28 -1.32 10.58
C LEU A 16 -4.09 -2.14 10.07
N ILE A 17 -4.32 -3.36 9.56
CA ILE A 17 -3.28 -4.18 8.94
C ILE A 17 -2.67 -3.48 7.72
N CYS A 18 -3.50 -2.86 6.86
CA CYS A 18 -3.02 -2.10 5.71
C CYS A 18 -2.14 -0.92 6.13
N TYR A 19 -2.51 -0.20 7.19
CA TYR A 19 -1.71 0.92 7.72
C TYR A 19 -0.38 0.45 8.31
N LEU A 20 -0.37 -0.62 9.10
CA LEU A 20 0.86 -1.20 9.62
C LEU A 20 1.79 -1.65 8.49
N TYR A 21 1.24 -2.27 7.45
CA TYR A 21 2.00 -2.65 6.27
C TYR A 21 2.60 -1.43 5.55
N MET A 22 1.82 -0.35 5.37
CA MET A 22 2.34 0.89 4.75
C MET A 22 3.50 1.49 5.55
N ILE A 23 3.43 1.50 6.89
CA ILE A 23 4.53 1.95 7.75
C ILE A 23 5.77 1.08 7.56
N LEU A 24 5.59 -0.25 7.48
CA LEU A 24 6.68 -1.20 7.26
C LEU A 24 7.33 -0.97 5.89
N VAL A 25 6.54 -0.71 4.84
CA VAL A 25 7.06 -0.36 3.50
C VAL A 25 7.86 0.94 3.53
N ILE A 26 7.38 1.98 4.23
CA ILE A 26 8.13 3.24 4.38
C ILE A 26 9.48 3.00 5.05
N TYR A 27 9.50 2.21 6.12
CA TYR A 27 10.74 1.84 6.82
C TYR A 27 11.73 1.14 5.87
N VAL A 28 11.26 0.19 5.07
CA VAL A 28 12.11 -0.53 4.12
C VAL A 28 12.64 0.38 3.02
N ILE A 29 11.82 1.28 2.47
CA ILE A 29 12.27 2.24 1.46
C ILE A 29 13.38 3.14 2.00
N ILE A 30 13.22 3.64 3.23
CA ILE A 30 14.24 4.49 3.88
C ILE A 30 15.52 3.70 4.11
N ASN A 31 15.42 2.49 4.68
CA ASN A 31 16.59 1.65 4.94
C ASN A 31 17.34 1.32 3.65
N GLN A 32 16.60 0.92 2.61
CA GLN A 32 17.16 0.58 1.31
C GLN A 32 17.89 1.77 0.69
N TYR A 33 17.36 2.99 0.78
CA TYR A 33 18.03 4.20 0.29
C TYR A 33 19.37 4.43 1.01
N PHE A 34 19.39 4.30 2.34
CA PHE A 34 20.63 4.42 3.12
C PHE A 34 21.65 3.34 2.74
N THR A 35 21.24 2.09 2.53
CA THR A 35 22.15 1.03 2.11
C THR A 35 22.70 1.28 0.71
N THR A 36 21.83 1.47 -0.30
CA THR A 36 22.26 1.66 -1.70
C THR A 36 23.13 2.90 -1.91
N SER A 37 22.85 4.01 -1.20
CA SER A 37 23.67 5.22 -1.27
C SER A 37 25.12 5.03 -0.80
N ASN A 38 25.41 4.01 0.01
CA ASN A 38 26.74 3.77 0.58
C ASN A 38 27.58 2.73 -0.18
N THR A 39 26.95 1.87 -1.00
CA THR A 39 27.63 0.70 -1.59
C THR A 39 27.60 0.62 -3.11
N GLU A 40 26.77 1.40 -3.82
CA GLU A 40 26.55 1.21 -5.25
C GLU A 40 26.97 2.38 -6.15
N SER A 41 27.09 2.09 -7.46
CA SER A 41 27.41 3.07 -8.50
C SER A 41 26.27 4.10 -8.66
N PRO A 42 26.60 5.36 -9.03
CA PRO A 42 25.64 6.46 -9.03
C PRO A 42 24.42 6.25 -9.94
N GLU A 43 24.57 5.49 -11.02
CA GLU A 43 23.49 5.19 -11.98
C GLU A 43 22.41 4.27 -11.37
N LYS A 44 22.82 3.26 -10.59
CA LYS A 44 21.89 2.34 -9.92
C LYS A 44 21.16 3.01 -8.75
N VAL A 45 21.84 3.91 -8.04
CA VAL A 45 21.26 4.71 -6.97
C VAL A 45 20.15 5.61 -7.52
N LEU A 46 20.38 6.28 -8.65
CA LEU A 46 19.38 7.17 -9.25
C LEU A 46 18.09 6.41 -9.63
N ALA A 47 18.24 5.27 -10.33
CA ALA A 47 17.08 4.46 -10.72
C ALA A 47 16.29 3.95 -9.51
N THR A 48 16.99 3.50 -8.45
CA THR A 48 16.35 3.04 -7.20
C THR A 48 15.57 4.16 -6.52
N VAL A 49 16.11 5.39 -6.51
CA VAL A 49 15.47 6.57 -5.91
C VAL A 49 14.21 6.97 -6.66
N GLU A 50 14.22 6.97 -7.99
CA GLU A 50 13.05 7.33 -8.79
C GLU A 50 11.87 6.37 -8.54
N LEU A 51 12.14 5.06 -8.54
CA LEU A 51 11.16 4.02 -8.23
C LEU A 51 10.62 4.14 -6.78
N ALA A 52 11.52 4.36 -5.82
CA ALA A 52 11.15 4.56 -4.42
C ALA A 52 10.28 5.81 -4.21
N TYR A 53 10.59 6.90 -4.91
CA TYR A 53 9.87 8.16 -4.83
C TYR A 53 8.43 8.04 -5.31
N VAL A 54 8.20 7.39 -6.47
CA VAL A 54 6.85 7.15 -7.00
C VAL A 54 6.02 6.32 -6.02
N ARG A 55 6.62 5.28 -5.44
CA ARG A 55 5.96 4.44 -4.43
C ARG A 55 5.61 5.23 -3.16
N MET A 56 6.54 6.07 -2.69
CA MET A 56 6.35 6.88 -1.49
C MET A 56 5.22 7.91 -1.68
N MET A 57 5.17 8.58 -2.83
CA MET A 57 4.09 9.52 -3.17
C MET A 57 2.71 8.87 -3.08
N MET A 58 2.56 7.67 -3.65
CA MET A 58 1.29 6.94 -3.60
C MET A 58 0.92 6.48 -2.19
N ILE A 59 1.88 6.05 -1.38
CA ILE A 59 1.64 5.69 0.03
C ILE A 59 1.17 6.91 0.81
N VAL A 60 1.78 8.09 0.63
CA VAL A 60 1.37 9.33 1.31
C VAL A 60 -0.06 9.71 0.92
N VAL A 61 -0.39 9.69 -0.37
CA VAL A 61 -1.75 9.98 -0.85
C VAL A 61 -2.76 8.99 -0.27
N ALA A 62 -2.43 7.69 -0.21
CA ALA A 62 -3.30 6.69 0.39
C ALA A 62 -3.46 6.90 1.90
N PHE A 63 -2.37 7.16 2.62
CA PHE A 63 -2.34 7.30 4.07
C PHE A 63 -3.17 8.49 4.56
N PHE A 64 -3.09 9.64 3.89
CA PHE A 64 -3.85 10.84 4.25
C PHE A 64 -5.20 10.94 3.53
N GLY A 65 -5.27 10.51 2.29
CA GLY A 65 -6.49 10.60 1.47
C GLY A 65 -7.56 9.59 1.88
N TYR A 66 -7.17 8.34 2.17
CA TYR A 66 -8.11 7.29 2.55
C TYR A 66 -8.98 7.62 3.78
N PRO A 67 -8.45 8.09 4.93
CA PRO A 67 -9.26 8.37 6.10
C PRO A 67 -10.21 9.54 5.84
N ILE A 68 -9.76 10.59 5.13
CA ILE A 68 -10.61 11.74 4.76
C ILE A 68 -11.80 11.27 3.92
N VAL A 69 -11.56 10.43 2.91
CA VAL A 69 -12.62 9.90 2.04
C VAL A 69 -13.54 8.94 2.81
N LEU A 70 -12.98 8.09 3.67
CA LEU A 70 -13.73 7.12 4.47
C LEU A 70 -14.73 7.81 5.41
N PHE A 71 -14.33 8.90 6.07
CA PHE A 71 -15.19 9.65 7.00
C PHE A 71 -16.15 10.63 6.31
N SER A 72 -15.78 11.16 5.13
CA SER A 72 -16.60 12.16 4.44
C SER A 72 -17.67 11.52 3.56
N TYR A 73 -17.32 10.50 2.77
CA TYR A 73 -18.22 9.95 1.77
C TYR A 73 -17.97 8.46 1.47
N LEU A 74 -18.77 7.58 2.08
CA LEU A 74 -18.72 6.12 1.84
C LEU A 74 -18.84 5.74 0.35
N LYS A 75 -19.62 6.49 -0.43
CA LYS A 75 -19.77 6.25 -1.89
C LYS A 75 -18.44 6.39 -2.64
N TYR A 76 -17.63 7.38 -2.28
CA TYR A 76 -16.30 7.56 -2.87
C TYR A 76 -15.26 6.61 -2.25
N ALA A 77 -15.42 6.25 -0.98
CA ALA A 77 -14.53 5.29 -0.32
C ALA A 77 -14.47 3.93 -1.05
N LYS A 78 -15.60 3.45 -1.60
CA LYS A 78 -15.63 2.26 -2.46
C LYS A 78 -14.69 2.41 -3.67
N HIS A 79 -14.84 3.49 -4.44
CA HIS A 79 -14.05 3.70 -5.66
C HIS A 79 -12.57 3.87 -5.34
N VAL A 80 -12.25 4.59 -4.27
CA VAL A 80 -10.87 4.76 -3.81
C VAL A 80 -10.27 3.43 -3.34
N THR A 81 -11.02 2.60 -2.60
CA THR A 81 -10.52 1.29 -2.16
C THR A 81 -10.23 0.39 -3.36
N ILE A 82 -11.12 0.33 -4.36
CA ILE A 82 -10.91 -0.44 -5.59
C ILE A 82 -9.69 0.07 -6.38
N ALA A 83 -9.52 1.39 -6.51
CA ALA A 83 -8.37 1.98 -7.17
C ALA A 83 -7.05 1.64 -6.43
N LEU A 84 -7.05 1.69 -5.10
CA LEU A 84 -5.91 1.29 -4.27
C LEU A 84 -5.62 -0.21 -4.40
N THR A 85 -6.64 -1.07 -4.47
CA THR A 85 -6.46 -2.49 -4.74
C THR A 85 -5.83 -2.73 -6.10
N ALA A 86 -6.33 -2.07 -7.15
CA ALA A 86 -5.78 -2.19 -8.50
C ALA A 86 -4.32 -1.71 -8.56
N TRP A 87 -4.01 -0.59 -7.91
CA TRP A 87 -2.64 -0.10 -7.79
C TRP A 87 -1.73 -1.07 -7.05
N ALA A 88 -2.19 -1.66 -5.94
CA ALA A 88 -1.41 -2.63 -5.18
C ALA A 88 -1.13 -3.90 -6.00
N ILE A 89 -2.08 -4.35 -6.83
CA ILE A 89 -1.88 -5.46 -7.78
C ILE A 89 -0.87 -5.08 -8.86
N ALA A 90 -0.98 -3.87 -9.44
CA ALA A 90 -0.03 -3.39 -10.44
C ALA A 90 1.40 -3.36 -9.88
N MET A 91 1.61 -2.81 -8.68
CA MET A 91 2.91 -2.83 -8.00
C MET A 91 3.39 -4.25 -7.66
N TYR A 92 2.48 -5.18 -7.36
CA TYR A 92 2.85 -6.57 -7.13
C TYR A 92 3.41 -7.22 -8.40
N ILE A 93 2.78 -6.99 -9.55
CA ILE A 93 3.27 -7.47 -10.85
C ILE A 93 4.60 -6.79 -11.20
N ASP A 94 4.68 -5.47 -11.07
CA ASP A 94 5.87 -4.68 -11.36
C ASP A 94 7.09 -5.18 -10.57
N ASP A 95 6.92 -5.45 -9.27
CA ASP A 95 8.01 -5.96 -8.43
C ASP A 95 8.45 -7.39 -8.76
N GLN A 96 7.54 -8.24 -9.24
CA GLN A 96 7.87 -9.61 -9.65
C GLN A 96 8.57 -9.63 -11.02
N PHE A 97 8.23 -8.73 -11.95
CA PHE A 97 8.74 -8.75 -13.32
C PHE A 97 9.94 -7.84 -13.58
N ILE A 98 9.94 -6.63 -13.00
CA ILE A 98 10.93 -5.58 -13.29
C ILE A 98 11.99 -5.52 -12.19
N LEU A 99 11.56 -5.49 -10.93
CA LEU A 99 12.44 -5.22 -9.80
C LEU A 99 13.40 -6.38 -9.49
N TYR A 100 12.92 -7.63 -9.52
CA TYR A 100 13.74 -8.82 -9.25
C TYR A 100 14.80 -9.11 -10.33
N LYS A 101 14.56 -8.63 -11.56
CA LYS A 101 15.36 -8.98 -12.73
C LYS A 101 16.45 -7.96 -13.05
N ILE A 102 16.29 -6.71 -12.60
CA ILE A 102 17.16 -5.57 -12.97
C ILE A 102 18.00 -5.07 -11.79
N LEU A 103 17.50 -5.13 -10.55
CA LEU A 103 18.11 -4.43 -9.40
C LEU A 103 18.87 -5.33 -8.43
N GLU A 104 18.88 -6.66 -8.62
CA GLU A 104 19.64 -7.62 -7.79
C GLU A 104 19.57 -7.22 -6.30
N TYR A 105 18.33 -7.15 -5.80
CA TYR A 105 18.01 -6.51 -4.53
C TYR A 105 18.96 -6.99 -3.43
N PRO A 106 19.53 -6.07 -2.61
CA PRO A 106 20.37 -6.48 -1.50
C PRO A 106 19.55 -7.44 -0.64
N ASP A 107 20.20 -8.51 -0.17
CA ASP A 107 19.57 -9.65 0.50
C ASP A 107 19.14 -9.29 1.94
N GLU A 108 18.47 -8.15 2.08
CA GLU A 108 18.00 -7.61 3.32
C GLU A 108 16.71 -8.32 3.73
N VAL A 109 16.74 -8.88 4.93
CA VAL A 109 15.61 -9.57 5.56
C VAL A 109 14.35 -8.69 5.57
N SER A 110 14.52 -7.38 5.71
CA SER A 110 13.45 -6.37 5.75
C SER A 110 12.64 -6.33 4.44
N VAL A 111 13.30 -6.31 3.28
CA VAL A 111 12.67 -6.33 1.96
C VAL A 111 11.92 -7.64 1.75
N ARG A 112 12.55 -8.77 2.09
CA ARG A 112 11.94 -10.09 1.94
C ARG A 112 10.64 -10.21 2.75
N VAL A 113 10.62 -9.66 3.97
CA VAL A 113 9.42 -9.62 4.82
C VAL A 113 8.31 -8.78 4.20
N VAL A 114 8.62 -7.59 3.65
CA VAL A 114 7.63 -6.75 2.94
C VAL A 114 7.00 -7.50 1.76
N LEU A 115 7.82 -8.21 0.99
CA LEU A 115 7.37 -8.97 -0.17
C LEU A 115 6.48 -10.15 0.25
N LEU A 116 6.85 -10.87 1.31
CA LEU A 116 6.07 -11.98 1.85
C LEU A 116 4.73 -11.55 2.47
N LEU A 117 4.68 -10.38 3.10
CA LEU A 117 3.46 -9.84 3.70
C LEU A 117 2.52 -9.20 2.67
N ARG A 118 3.00 -8.97 1.44
CA ARG A 118 2.25 -8.26 0.38
C ARG A 118 0.96 -8.97 -0.07
N PRO A 119 0.91 -10.31 -0.20
CA PRO A 119 -0.35 -11.02 -0.45
C PRO A 119 -1.40 -10.79 0.66
N ILE A 120 -0.96 -10.65 1.91
CA ILE A 120 -1.86 -10.37 3.05
C ILE A 120 -2.48 -8.98 2.91
N LEU A 121 -1.71 -7.98 2.48
CA LEU A 121 -2.22 -6.65 2.15
C LEU A 121 -3.31 -6.74 1.07
N LEU A 122 -3.05 -7.48 -0.02
CA LEU A 122 -4.00 -7.62 -1.12
C LEU A 122 -5.30 -8.27 -0.66
N ILE A 123 -5.23 -9.33 0.15
CA ILE A 123 -6.41 -9.98 0.74
C ILE A 123 -7.19 -8.97 1.59
N CYS A 124 -6.52 -8.17 2.42
CA CYS A 124 -7.17 -7.14 3.23
C CYS A 124 -7.87 -6.07 2.38
N LEU A 125 -7.21 -5.58 1.32
CA LEU A 125 -7.77 -4.58 0.41
C LEU A 125 -8.95 -5.12 -0.40
N ILE A 126 -8.88 -6.37 -0.85
CA ILE A 126 -9.99 -7.05 -1.53
C ILE A 126 -11.16 -7.22 -0.57
N TRP A 127 -10.91 -7.65 0.67
CA TRP A 127 -11.93 -7.80 1.69
C TRP A 127 -12.63 -6.46 1.99
N MET A 128 -11.86 -5.39 2.19
CA MET A 128 -12.38 -4.04 2.38
C MET A 128 -13.22 -3.58 1.18
N SER A 129 -12.80 -3.88 -0.05
CA SER A 129 -13.55 -3.58 -1.28
C SER A 129 -14.87 -4.36 -1.36
N PHE A 130 -14.86 -5.63 -0.96
CA PHE A 130 -16.06 -6.47 -0.87
C PHE A 130 -17.04 -5.92 0.16
N GLU A 131 -16.57 -5.63 1.39
CA GLU A 131 -17.44 -5.09 2.43
C GLU A 131 -18.03 -3.73 2.03
N LEU A 132 -17.26 -2.82 1.43
CA LEU A 132 -17.78 -1.54 0.94
C LEU A 132 -18.77 -1.70 -0.24
N THR A 133 -18.71 -2.81 -0.97
CA THR A 133 -19.60 -3.09 -2.11
C THR A 133 -20.89 -3.76 -1.69
N TYR A 134 -20.81 -4.72 -0.75
CA TYR A 134 -21.93 -5.57 -0.36
C TYR A 134 -22.64 -5.11 0.92
N ASN A 135 -22.00 -4.30 1.77
CA ASN A 135 -22.63 -3.76 2.97
C ASN A 135 -23.54 -2.54 2.67
N LYS A 136 -24.31 -2.65 1.60
CA LYS A 136 -25.22 -1.65 1.05
C LYS A 136 -26.57 -1.61 1.80
N SER A 137 -26.58 -1.96 3.09
CA SER A 137 -27.82 -2.15 3.85
C SER A 137 -28.25 -0.94 4.69
N THR A 138 -27.71 0.28 4.48
CA THR A 138 -28.23 1.46 5.23
C THR A 138 -27.94 2.83 4.62
N VAL A 139 -27.91 2.97 3.29
CA VAL A 139 -27.97 4.31 2.66
C VAL A 139 -28.76 4.24 1.34
N GLU A 140 -30.08 4.07 1.47
CA GLU A 140 -31.00 4.86 0.64
C GLU A 140 -31.21 6.22 1.34
#